data_AF-A0A4Z1K7K2-F1
#
_entry.id   AF-A0A4Z1K7K2-F1
#
_cell.length_a   1.000
_cell.length_b   1.000
_cell.length_c   1.000
_cell.angle_alpha   90.00
_cell.angle_beta   90.00
_cell.angle_gamma   90.00
#
_symmetry.space_group_name_H-M   'P 1'
#
loop_
_entity.id
_entity.type
_entity.pdbx_description
1 polymer ?
#
loop_
_entity_poly.entity_id
_entity_poly.type
_entity_poly.pdbx_seq_one_letter_code
_entity_poly.pdbx_strand_id
1 'polypeptide(L)'
;MSQTTPLQNAQNNLIEAFEIDFDQYIRERREDCRSWNELITGSLPNRINQCELAIEKIDKEIDFCDEKADSIEADRVAPPDYQIWLLDNYEQLLNVLYALKTWFRQYQDDYEALHHALSNRDTTTAEEIQRELEELSEYGLPTQDGTESELEEDSEIEDDSEVGSESGSEDDPEQS
;
A
#
# COMPACT_ATOMS: atom_id res chain seq x y z
N MET A 1 38.87 18.43 3.98
CA MET A 1 37.81 18.80 3.03
C MET A 1 37.78 17.73 1.96
N SER A 2 36.82 16.81 2.04
CA SER A 2 36.70 15.72 1.08
C SER A 2 36.13 16.26 -0.22
N GLN A 3 36.92 16.22 -1.29
CA GLN A 3 36.45 16.52 -2.63
C GLN A 3 35.63 15.32 -3.13
N THR A 4 34.30 15.43 -3.10
CA THR A 4 33.42 14.48 -3.77
C THR A 4 33.66 14.54 -5.27
N THR A 5 33.90 13.38 -5.88
CA THR A 5 34.31 13.25 -7.28
C THR A 5 33.11 13.50 -8.19
N PRO A 6 33.25 14.14 -9.37
CA PRO A 6 32.13 14.44 -10.28
C PRO A 6 31.27 13.22 -10.65
N LEU A 7 31.85 12.02 -10.65
CA LEU A 7 31.17 10.75 -10.89
C LEU A 7 30.16 10.38 -9.79
N GLN A 8 30.49 10.69 -8.54
CA GLN A 8 29.66 10.39 -7.37
C GLN A 8 28.45 11.34 -7.30
N ASN A 9 28.64 12.60 -7.67
CA ASN A 9 27.53 13.54 -7.84
C ASN A 9 26.64 13.17 -9.04
N ALA A 10 27.20 12.65 -10.13
CA ALA A 10 26.40 12.18 -11.26
C ALA A 10 25.59 10.93 -10.91
N GLN A 11 26.17 10.00 -10.14
CA GLN A 11 25.48 8.82 -9.61
C GLN A 11 24.36 9.20 -8.65
N ASN A 12 24.61 10.09 -7.68
CA ASN A 12 23.58 10.52 -6.73
C ASN A 12 22.41 11.26 -7.41
N ASN A 13 22.69 12.10 -8.43
CA ASN A 13 21.62 12.75 -9.21
C ASN A 13 20.82 11.77 -10.10
N LEU A 14 21.45 10.70 -10.59
CA LEU A 14 20.76 9.62 -11.31
C LEU A 14 19.89 8.79 -10.35
N ILE A 15 20.37 8.54 -9.15
CA ILE A 15 19.67 7.78 -8.11
C ILE A 15 18.40 8.52 -7.64
N GLU A 16 18.48 9.81 -7.32
CA GLU A 16 17.31 10.64 -6.96
C GLU A 16 16.27 10.73 -8.10
N ALA A 17 16.65 10.49 -9.35
CA ALA A 17 15.71 10.52 -10.48
C ALA A 17 14.82 9.27 -10.59
N PHE A 18 15.17 8.19 -9.88
CA PHE A 18 14.40 6.94 -9.85
C PHE A 18 13.68 6.71 -8.54
N GLU A 19 14.13 7.33 -7.45
CA GLU A 19 13.47 7.23 -6.16
C GLU A 19 12.21 8.12 -6.11
N ILE A 20 11.09 7.50 -5.80
CA ILE A 20 9.92 8.19 -5.25
C ILE A 20 9.78 7.78 -3.78
N ASP A 21 9.01 8.54 -3.00
CA ASP A 21 8.59 8.07 -1.68
C ASP A 21 7.52 6.98 -1.87
N PHE A 22 7.97 5.74 -2.05
CA PHE A 22 7.11 4.59 -2.36
C PHE A 22 6.06 4.37 -1.26
N ASP A 23 6.44 4.50 0.01
CA ASP A 23 5.56 4.32 1.16
C ASP A 23 4.48 5.42 1.22
N GLN A 24 4.86 6.67 0.98
CA GLN A 24 3.89 7.76 0.89
C GLN A 24 2.98 7.55 -0.31
N TYR A 25 3.53 7.21 -1.48
CA TYR A 25 2.76 7.04 -2.71
C TYR A 25 1.73 5.91 -2.59
N ILE A 26 2.14 4.73 -2.10
CA ILE A 26 1.23 3.59 -1.87
C ILE A 26 0.12 3.96 -0.88
N ARG A 27 0.46 4.66 0.20
CA ARG A 27 -0.52 5.12 1.19
C ARG A 27 -1.53 6.10 0.61
N GLU A 28 -1.06 7.06 -0.18
CA GLU A 28 -1.91 8.02 -0.88
C GLU A 28 -2.82 7.31 -1.90
N ARG A 29 -2.32 6.31 -2.63
CA ARG A 29 -3.16 5.49 -3.54
C ARG A 29 -4.25 4.74 -2.78
N ARG A 30 -3.91 4.12 -1.65
CA ARG A 30 -4.89 3.44 -0.79
C ARG A 30 -5.94 4.42 -0.24
N GLU A 31 -5.52 5.63 0.12
CA GLU A 31 -6.43 6.67 0.62
C GLU A 31 -7.35 7.23 -0.47
N ASP A 32 -6.81 7.50 -1.67
CA ASP A 32 -7.59 7.88 -2.84
C ASP A 32 -8.70 6.85 -3.07
N CYS A 33 -8.38 5.56 -2.98
CA CYS A 33 -9.36 4.49 -3.18
C CYS A 33 -10.42 4.42 -2.08
N ARG A 34 -10.04 4.63 -0.81
CA ARG A 34 -11.01 4.74 0.29
C ARG A 34 -11.95 5.94 0.09
N SER A 35 -11.40 7.09 -0.29
CA SER A 35 -12.18 8.30 -0.55
C SER A 35 -13.08 8.17 -1.79
N TRP A 36 -12.72 7.32 -2.75
CA TRP A 36 -13.45 7.13 -4.00
C TRP A 36 -14.81 6.46 -3.82
N ASN A 37 -14.95 5.61 -2.80
CA ASN A 37 -16.25 5.06 -2.42
C ASN A 37 -17.24 6.15 -1.96
N GLU A 38 -16.74 7.27 -1.43
CA GLU A 38 -17.54 8.43 -1.01
C GLU A 38 -17.73 9.46 -2.15
N LEU A 39 -16.80 9.52 -3.11
CA LEU A 39 -16.79 10.48 -4.21
C LEU A 39 -17.62 10.06 -5.43
N ILE A 40 -17.76 8.75 -5.70
CA ILE A 40 -18.56 8.25 -6.82
C ILE A 40 -20.04 8.48 -6.51
N THR A 41 -20.55 9.60 -7.00
CA THR A 41 -21.87 10.12 -6.63
C THR A 41 -22.62 10.61 -7.87
N GLY A 42 -23.92 10.86 -7.71
CA GLY A 42 -24.78 11.32 -8.80
C GLY A 42 -25.38 10.17 -9.62
N SER A 43 -25.73 10.46 -10.87
CA SER A 43 -26.46 9.55 -11.77
C SER A 43 -25.59 8.40 -12.27
N LEU A 44 -26.20 7.28 -12.67
CA LEU A 44 -25.48 6.11 -13.19
C LEU A 44 -24.49 6.46 -14.33
N PRO A 45 -24.86 7.25 -15.36
CA PRO A 45 -23.90 7.64 -16.40
C PRO A 45 -22.71 8.44 -15.86
N ASN A 46 -22.93 9.26 -14.83
CA ASN A 46 -21.84 10.01 -14.20
C ASN A 46 -20.88 9.07 -13.45
N ARG A 47 -21.41 8.08 -12.74
CA ARG A 47 -20.61 7.08 -12.00
C ARG A 47 -19.77 6.22 -12.94
N ILE A 48 -20.34 5.77 -14.06
CA ILE A 48 -19.62 5.03 -15.12
C ILE A 48 -18.46 5.89 -15.65
N ASN A 49 -18.73 7.13 -16.05
CA ASN A 49 -17.71 8.04 -16.57
C ASN A 49 -16.61 8.36 -15.53
N GLN A 50 -16.95 8.44 -14.24
CA GLN A 50 -15.95 8.60 -13.17
C GLN A 50 -15.03 7.38 -13.06
N CYS A 51 -15.56 6.16 -13.21
CA CYS A 51 -14.74 4.94 -13.24
C CYS A 51 -13.81 4.92 -14.46
N GLU A 52 -14.31 5.31 -15.64
CA GLU A 52 -13.48 5.41 -16.86
C GLU A 52 -12.29 6.35 -16.69
N LEU A 53 -12.52 7.53 -16.12
CA LEU A 53 -11.46 8.50 -15.85
C LEU A 53 -10.44 7.99 -14.82
N ALA A 54 -10.90 7.26 -13.79
CA ALA A 54 -10.03 6.66 -12.79
C ALA A 54 -9.13 5.59 -13.44
N ILE A 55 -9.70 4.73 -14.28
CA ILE A 55 -8.95 3.70 -15.02
C ILE A 55 -7.90 4.34 -15.92
N GLU A 56 -8.26 5.38 -16.68
CA GLU A 56 -7.31 6.07 -17.56
C GLU A 56 -6.15 6.70 -16.77
N LYS A 57 -6.42 7.23 -15.58
CA LYS A 57 -5.38 7.76 -14.69
C LYS A 57 -4.44 6.64 -14.21
N ILE A 58 -5.00 5.52 -13.77
CA ILE A 58 -4.22 4.36 -13.31
C ILE A 58 -3.38 3.79 -14.46
N ASP A 59 -3.92 3.71 -15.68
CA ASP A 59 -3.17 3.26 -16.86
C ASP A 59 -1.90 4.10 -17.09
N LYS A 60 -2.00 5.43 -17.00
CA LYS A 60 -0.84 6.32 -17.14
C LYS A 60 0.20 6.13 -16.01
N GLU A 61 -0.27 5.83 -14.81
CA GLU A 61 0.61 5.55 -13.66
C GLU A 61 1.34 4.21 -13.82
N ILE A 62 0.64 3.18 -14.33
CA ILE A 62 1.23 1.88 -14.69
C ILE A 62 2.29 2.06 -15.77
N ASP A 63 1.95 2.74 -16.88
CA ASP A 63 2.89 3.00 -17.98
C ASP A 63 4.17 3.69 -17.47
N PHE A 64 4.01 4.68 -16.58
CA PHE A 64 5.15 5.36 -15.96
C PHE A 64 6.01 4.42 -15.11
N CYS A 65 5.40 3.53 -14.32
CA CYS A 65 6.12 2.59 -13.47
C CYS A 65 6.86 1.54 -14.31
N ASP A 66 6.23 1.02 -15.37
CA ASP A 66 6.85 0.07 -16.30
C ASP A 66 8.06 0.72 -17.01
N GLU A 67 7.91 1.94 -17.54
CA GLU A 67 9.02 2.70 -18.15
C GLU A 67 10.19 2.94 -17.17
N LYS A 68 9.88 3.16 -15.90
CA LYS A 68 10.87 3.33 -14.84
C LYS A 68 11.59 2.03 -14.51
N ALA A 69 10.86 0.92 -14.38
CA ALA A 69 11.44 -0.40 -14.16
C ALA A 69 12.39 -0.78 -15.31
N ASP A 70 11.97 -0.61 -16.57
CA ASP A 70 12.81 -0.85 -17.76
C ASP A 70 14.09 0.00 -17.73
N SER A 71 13.97 1.27 -17.31
CA SER A 71 15.12 2.18 -17.19
C SER A 71 16.08 1.75 -16.09
N ILE A 72 15.56 1.22 -14.96
CA ILE A 72 16.36 0.69 -13.86
C ILE A 72 17.07 -0.58 -14.30
N GLU A 73 16.39 -1.53 -14.96
CA GLU A 73 17.01 -2.76 -15.49
C GLU A 73 18.15 -2.47 -16.47
N ALA A 74 17.98 -1.43 -17.29
CA ALA A 74 19.00 -1.00 -18.24
C ALA A 74 20.18 -0.25 -17.58
N ASP A 75 20.05 0.18 -16.32
CA ASP A 75 21.11 0.87 -15.60
C ASP A 75 22.28 -0.09 -15.30
N ARG A 76 23.48 0.36 -15.67
CA ARG A 76 24.74 -0.36 -15.44
C ARG A 76 25.62 0.33 -14.42
N VAL A 77 25.15 1.45 -13.87
CA VAL A 77 25.91 2.33 -12.99
C VAL A 77 25.56 2.09 -11.53
N ALA A 78 24.28 1.83 -11.21
CA ALA A 78 23.86 1.48 -9.86
C ALA A 78 24.47 0.16 -9.37
N PRO A 79 24.74 0.04 -8.05
CA PRO A 79 25.08 -1.25 -7.44
C PRO A 79 23.96 -2.28 -7.66
N PRO A 80 24.28 -3.56 -7.94
CA PRO A 80 23.27 -4.59 -8.20
C PRO A 80 22.24 -4.74 -7.08
N ASP A 81 22.67 -4.74 -5.81
CA ASP A 81 21.76 -4.89 -4.66
C ASP A 81 20.75 -3.75 -4.58
N TYR A 82 21.15 -2.54 -4.96
CA TYR A 82 20.30 -1.36 -4.96
C TYR A 82 19.34 -1.33 -6.16
N GLN A 83 19.81 -1.76 -7.32
CA GLN A 83 18.97 -1.96 -8.51
C GLN A 83 17.86 -2.99 -8.23
N ILE A 84 18.21 -4.10 -7.58
CA ILE A 84 17.24 -5.13 -7.15
C ILE A 84 16.21 -4.54 -6.19
N TRP A 85 16.65 -3.76 -5.20
CA TRP A 85 15.73 -3.11 -4.26
C TRP A 85 14.76 -2.15 -4.95
N LEU A 86 15.23 -1.31 -5.89
CA LEU A 86 14.36 -0.41 -6.64
C LEU A 86 13.33 -1.17 -7.48
N LEU A 87 13.74 -2.22 -8.18
CA LEU A 87 12.84 -3.04 -8.99
C LEU A 87 11.75 -3.71 -8.15
N ASP A 88 12.12 -4.25 -6.99
CA ASP A 88 11.17 -4.85 -6.05
C ASP A 88 10.12 -3.84 -5.57
N ASN A 89 10.52 -2.59 -5.27
CA ASN A 89 9.58 -1.54 -4.86
C ASN A 89 8.64 -1.13 -6.01
N TYR A 90 9.14 -1.01 -7.24
CA TYR A 90 8.30 -0.73 -8.40
C TYR A 90 7.35 -1.88 -8.72
N GLU A 91 7.77 -3.14 -8.55
CA GLU A 91 6.90 -4.32 -8.68
C GLU A 91 5.78 -4.30 -7.64
N GLN A 92 6.09 -4.01 -6.38
CA GLN A 92 5.07 -3.86 -5.33
C GLN A 92 4.07 -2.75 -5.67
N LEU A 93 4.53 -1.62 -6.19
CA LEU A 93 3.65 -0.54 -6.62
C LEU A 93 2.75 -0.95 -7.80
N LEU A 94 3.31 -1.59 -8.82
CA LEU A 94 2.57 -2.10 -9.97
C LEU A 94 1.48 -3.09 -9.54
N ASN A 95 1.78 -3.99 -8.61
CA ASN A 95 0.80 -4.93 -8.07
C ASN A 95 -0.42 -4.20 -7.46
N VAL A 96 -0.19 -3.11 -6.73
CA VAL A 96 -1.28 -2.28 -6.20
C VAL A 96 -2.06 -1.60 -7.33
N LEU A 97 -1.37 -0.97 -8.29
CA LEU A 97 -2.03 -0.26 -9.39
C LEU A 97 -2.88 -1.19 -10.27
N TYR A 98 -2.38 -2.38 -10.61
CA TYR A 98 -3.13 -3.37 -11.37
C TYR A 98 -4.36 -3.90 -10.62
N ALA A 99 -4.24 -4.13 -9.31
CA ALA A 99 -5.38 -4.52 -8.48
C ALA A 99 -6.46 -3.43 -8.48
N LEU A 100 -6.06 -2.15 -8.34
CA LEU A 100 -6.98 -1.02 -8.39
C LEU A 100 -7.66 -0.88 -9.75
N LYS A 101 -6.91 -0.98 -10.85
CA LYS A 101 -7.47 -0.97 -12.20
C LYS A 101 -8.55 -2.05 -12.37
N THR A 102 -8.27 -3.25 -11.89
CA THR A 102 -9.19 -4.39 -11.96
C THR A 102 -10.46 -4.11 -11.17
N TRP A 103 -10.32 -3.58 -9.95
CA TRP A 103 -11.46 -3.19 -9.12
C TRP A 103 -12.35 -2.15 -9.79
N PHE A 104 -11.75 -1.09 -10.37
CA PHE A 104 -12.51 -0.07 -11.09
C PHE A 104 -13.24 -0.59 -12.32
N ARG A 105 -12.63 -1.53 -13.06
CA ARG A 105 -13.27 -2.16 -14.21
C ARG A 105 -14.49 -2.96 -13.79
N GLN A 106 -14.38 -3.77 -12.73
CA GLN A 106 -15.52 -4.50 -12.21
C GLN A 106 -16.65 -3.55 -11.78
N TYR A 107 -16.29 -2.50 -11.05
CA TYR A 107 -17.27 -1.52 -10.57
C TYR A 107 -17.96 -0.75 -11.71
N GLN A 108 -17.22 -0.44 -12.79
CA GLN A 108 -17.79 0.11 -14.02
C GLN A 108 -18.79 -0.86 -14.65
N ASP A 109 -18.40 -2.13 -14.83
CA ASP A 109 -19.23 -3.16 -15.46
C ASP A 109 -20.56 -3.36 -14.69
N ASP A 110 -20.51 -3.33 -13.36
CA ASP A 110 -21.69 -3.45 -12.50
C ASP A 110 -22.66 -2.27 -12.69
N TYR A 111 -22.15 -1.04 -12.78
CA TYR A 111 -22.99 0.13 -13.07
C TYR A 111 -23.56 0.13 -14.49
N GLU A 112 -22.81 -0.36 -15.48
CA GLU A 112 -23.30 -0.53 -16.84
C GLU A 112 -24.42 -1.58 -16.91
N ALA A 113 -24.25 -2.70 -16.20
CA ALA A 113 -25.28 -3.73 -16.05
C ALA A 113 -26.55 -3.19 -15.39
N LEU A 114 -26.42 -2.42 -14.30
CA LEU A 114 -27.54 -1.74 -13.65
C LEU A 114 -28.24 -0.77 -14.59
N HIS A 115 -27.48 0.06 -15.30
CA HIS A 115 -28.04 1.01 -16.28
C HIS A 115 -28.82 0.29 -17.38
N HIS A 116 -28.31 -0.84 -17.88
CA HIS A 116 -28.97 -1.67 -18.87
C HIS A 116 -30.26 -2.33 -18.32
N ALA A 117 -30.25 -2.88 -17.11
CA ALA A 117 -31.43 -3.48 -16.47
C ALA A 117 -32.56 -2.45 -16.29
N LEU A 118 -32.23 -1.24 -15.82
CA LEU A 118 -33.19 -0.15 -15.68
C LEU A 118 -33.75 0.32 -17.03
N SER A 119 -32.90 0.43 -18.04
CA SER A 119 -33.31 0.75 -19.41
C SER A 119 -34.34 -0.26 -19.96
N ASN A 120 -34.13 -1.54 -19.66
CA ASN A 120 -35.01 -2.63 -20.07
C ASN A 120 -36.23 -2.85 -19.14
N ARG A 121 -36.36 -2.04 -18.07
CA ARG A 121 -37.40 -2.16 -17.04
C ARG A 121 -37.38 -3.52 -16.31
N ASP A 122 -36.23 -4.17 -16.24
CA ASP A 122 -36.03 -5.36 -15.43
C ASP A 122 -35.70 -4.96 -14.00
N THR A 123 -36.75 -4.77 -13.20
CA THR A 123 -36.61 -4.29 -11.82
C THR A 123 -36.01 -5.32 -10.88
N THR A 124 -36.17 -6.62 -11.17
CA THR A 124 -35.63 -7.68 -10.29
C THR A 124 -34.11 -7.71 -10.38
N THR A 125 -33.58 -7.74 -11.61
CA THR A 125 -32.14 -7.71 -11.86
C THR A 125 -31.52 -6.39 -11.38
N ALA A 126 -32.20 -5.25 -11.58
CA ALA A 126 -31.69 -3.96 -11.11
C ALA A 126 -31.60 -3.88 -9.57
N GLU A 127 -32.58 -4.40 -8.84
CA GLU A 127 -32.58 -4.42 -7.37
C GLU A 127 -31.52 -5.36 -6.79
N GLU A 128 -31.22 -6.46 -7.49
CA GLU A 128 -30.14 -7.40 -7.11
C GLU A 128 -28.76 -6.73 -7.26
N ILE A 129 -28.46 -6.19 -8.45
CA ILE A 129 -27.18 -5.50 -8.71
C ILE A 129 -26.99 -4.31 -7.77
N GLN A 130 -28.05 -3.53 -7.52
CA GLN A 130 -27.95 -2.38 -6.64
C GLN A 130 -27.61 -2.78 -5.19
N ARG A 131 -28.14 -3.91 -4.72
CA ARG A 131 -27.82 -4.43 -3.38
C ARG A 131 -26.36 -4.90 -3.29
N GLU A 132 -25.88 -5.59 -4.31
CA GLU A 132 -24.48 -6.04 -4.38
C GLU A 132 -23.52 -4.84 -4.40
N LEU A 133 -23.84 -3.78 -5.15
CA LEU A 133 -23.08 -2.53 -5.15
C LEU A 133 -23.04 -1.84 -3.79
N GLU A 134 -24.15 -1.85 -3.05
CA GLU A 134 -24.23 -1.31 -1.68
C GLU A 134 -23.40 -2.15 -0.69
N GLU A 135 -23.36 -3.48 -0.86
CA GLU A 135 -22.59 -4.41 -0.02
C GLU A 135 -21.08 -4.39 -0.31
N LEU A 136 -20.68 -4.21 -1.58
CA LEU A 136 -19.27 -4.08 -2.00
C LEU A 136 -18.59 -2.81 -1.48
N SER A 137 -19.37 -1.81 -1.08
CA SER A 137 -18.87 -0.52 -0.61
C SER A 137 -18.09 -0.61 0.72
N GLU A 138 -18.18 -1.69 1.50
CA GLU A 138 -17.55 -1.76 2.82
C GLU A 138 -16.18 -2.48 2.85
N TYR A 139 -15.83 -3.33 1.87
CA TYR A 139 -14.64 -4.21 1.94
C TYR A 139 -13.91 -4.45 0.60
N GLY A 140 -13.74 -3.41 -0.22
CA GLY A 140 -13.24 -3.54 -1.61
C GLY A 140 -11.74 -3.35 -1.86
N LEU A 141 -10.91 -3.15 -0.84
CA LEU A 141 -9.45 -3.04 -1.02
C LEU A 141 -8.74 -4.27 -0.48
N PRO A 142 -7.66 -4.76 -1.12
CA PRO A 142 -6.83 -5.78 -0.52
C PRO A 142 -6.23 -5.22 0.78
N THR A 143 -6.85 -5.55 1.91
CA THR A 143 -6.21 -5.44 3.21
C THR A 143 -5.05 -6.42 3.22
N GLN A 144 -3.85 -5.87 3.41
CA GLN A 144 -2.62 -6.62 3.58
C GLN A 144 -2.67 -7.36 4.93
N ASP A 145 -3.45 -8.43 5.02
CA ASP A 145 -3.20 -9.51 5.96
C ASP A 145 -2.16 -10.42 5.29
N GLY A 146 -0.88 -10.18 5.58
CA GLY A 146 0.19 -10.98 4.97
C GLY A 146 1.64 -10.56 5.25
N THR A 147 1.89 -9.51 6.03
CA THR A 147 3.25 -9.20 6.51
C THR A 147 3.25 -9.04 8.03
N GLU A 148 2.71 -10.05 8.71
CA GLU A 148 3.02 -10.33 10.11
C GLU A 148 3.82 -11.65 10.13
N SER A 149 5.15 -11.56 9.99
CA SER A 149 6.03 -12.65 10.43
C SER A 149 7.35 -12.06 10.90
N GLU A 150 7.40 -11.87 12.22
CA GLU A 150 8.56 -12.10 13.07
C GLU A 150 9.76 -11.17 12.89
N LEU A 151 9.65 -9.97 13.47
CA LEU A 151 10.79 -9.43 14.22
C LEU A 151 10.51 -9.73 15.69
N GLU A 152 11.08 -10.82 16.19
CA GLU A 152 11.18 -11.06 17.62
C GLU A 152 11.99 -9.90 18.22
N GLU A 153 11.28 -9.02 18.91
CA GLU A 153 11.83 -7.98 19.75
C GLU A 153 12.42 -8.66 20.98
N ASP A 154 13.75 -8.74 21.01
CA ASP A 154 14.56 -9.20 22.14
C ASP A 154 14.34 -8.21 23.31
N SER A 155 13.26 -8.43 24.05
CA SER A 155 12.88 -7.65 25.22
C SER A 155 13.53 -8.26 26.45
N GLU A 156 14.63 -7.64 26.88
CA GLU A 156 15.32 -7.91 28.14
C GLU A 156 14.34 -7.73 29.31
N ILE A 157 13.92 -8.86 29.89
CA ILE A 157 13.12 -8.85 31.12
C ILE A 157 14.07 -8.86 32.33
N GLU A 158 14.26 -7.68 32.94
CA GLU A 158 14.69 -7.60 34.33
C GLU A 158 13.50 -7.96 35.23
N ASP A 159 13.45 -9.22 35.67
CA ASP A 159 12.50 -9.68 36.68
C ASP A 159 13.12 -9.53 38.07
N ASP A 160 12.80 -8.40 38.68
CA ASP A 160 13.02 -8.10 40.09
C ASP A 160 11.90 -8.76 40.91
N SER A 161 12.18 -9.96 41.42
CA SER A 161 11.26 -10.72 42.26
C SER A 161 11.87 -10.96 43.65
N GLU A 162 11.61 -10.03 44.56
CA GLU A 162 11.66 -10.23 46.01
C GLU A 162 10.70 -11.37 46.41
N VAL A 163 11.20 -12.42 47.06
CA VAL A 163 10.57 -13.00 48.26
C VAL A 163 11.51 -13.96 49.00
N GLY A 164 11.69 -13.68 50.30
CA GLY A 164 11.48 -14.67 51.36
C GLY A 164 12.60 -15.67 51.65
N SER A 165 13.41 -15.37 52.67
CA SER A 165 13.83 -16.39 53.64
C SER A 165 14.06 -15.76 55.01
N GLU A 166 13.07 -15.98 55.87
CA GLU A 166 13.20 -15.94 57.32
C GLU A 166 14.26 -16.95 57.80
N SER A 167 15.17 -16.52 58.67
CA SER A 167 15.72 -17.35 59.75
C SER A 167 16.60 -16.50 60.64
N GLY A 168 16.10 -16.23 61.84
CA GLY A 168 16.79 -15.45 62.84
C GLY A 168 17.94 -16.19 63.51
N SER A 169 18.78 -15.40 64.16
CA SER A 169 19.13 -15.57 65.57
C SER A 169 19.86 -14.33 66.05
N GLU A 170 19.47 -13.89 67.23
CA GLU A 170 20.05 -12.83 68.06
C GLU A 170 21.56 -12.99 68.22
N ASP A 171 22.32 -11.89 68.23
CA ASP A 171 23.19 -11.50 69.35
C ASP A 171 23.86 -10.14 69.06
N ASP A 172 23.58 -9.19 69.95
CA ASP A 172 24.39 -7.99 70.25
C ASP A 172 25.55 -8.48 71.14
N PRO A 173 26.81 -8.00 71.01
CA PRO A 173 27.12 -6.73 71.64
C PRO A 173 28.23 -5.88 70.99
N GLU A 174 28.20 -4.61 71.41
CA GLU A 174 29.34 -3.69 71.50
C GLU A 174 30.69 -4.39 71.74
N GLN A 175 31.77 -3.85 71.17
CA GLN A 175 32.94 -3.32 71.91
C GLN A 175 34.16 -3.09 71.00
N SER A 176 34.82 -1.94 71.25
CA SER A 176 36.18 -1.49 70.90
C SER A 176 36.44 -0.86 69.54
#